data_AF-A0A1J3DZE0-F1
#
_entry.id   AF-A0A1J3DZE0-F1
#
_cell.length_a   1.000
_cell.length_b   1.000
_cell.length_c   1.000
_cell.angle_alpha   90.00
_cell.angle_beta   90.00
_cell.angle_gamma   90.00
#
_symmetry.space_group_name_H-M   'P 1'
#
loop_
_entity.id
_entity.type
_entity.pdbx_description
1 polymer ?
#
loop_
_entity_poly.entity_id
_entity_poly.type
_entity_poly.pdbx_seq_one_letter_code
_entity_poly.pdbx_strand_id
1 'polypeptide(L)'
;TSECSRTSKTSSSQPVNKMQYGRVTAKELVEAVHEMLSAAGINMELENQSLLQRTLTLQEELKESQAAFLLEQERAEASLKEAESAKLQWACKICQYREVDMTIVPCGHVLCRQCLTSLSRCPFCRLQVNRTIRIFRP
;
A
#
# COMPACT_ATOMS: atom_id res chain seq x y z
N THR A 1 -14.89 55.49 10.46
CA THR A 1 -14.25 55.56 9.12
C THR A 1 -14.26 54.16 8.54
N SER A 2 -14.86 54.01 7.34
CA SER A 2 -14.77 52.85 6.40
C SER A 2 -15.20 51.46 6.91
N GLU A 3 -15.79 50.54 6.16
CA GLU A 3 -16.30 50.41 4.78
C GLU A 3 -17.09 49.08 4.80
N CYS A 4 -18.29 49.01 4.21
CA CYS A 4 -18.57 48.44 2.89
C CYS A 4 -18.43 46.91 2.77
N SER A 5 -19.60 46.25 2.74
CA SER A 5 -20.04 45.20 1.80
C SER A 5 -18.99 44.42 0.99
N ARG A 6 -18.97 43.09 1.15
CA ARG A 6 -18.76 42.15 0.03
C ARG A 6 -19.67 40.93 0.16
N THR A 7 -20.76 40.96 -0.58
CA THR A 7 -21.43 39.77 -1.09
C THR A 7 -20.61 39.21 -2.24
N SER A 8 -20.37 37.90 -2.27
CA SER A 8 -19.83 37.20 -3.44
C SER A 8 -20.37 35.77 -3.46
N LYS A 9 -21.32 35.56 -4.39
CA LYS A 9 -21.87 34.28 -4.80
C LYS A 9 -20.76 33.37 -5.31
N THR A 10 -20.79 32.07 -4.98
CA THR A 10 -20.26 30.98 -5.82
C THR A 10 -20.99 29.70 -5.41
N SER A 11 -22.03 29.37 -6.18
CA SER A 11 -22.05 28.22 -7.10
C SER A 11 -22.28 26.90 -6.39
N SER A 12 -23.56 26.63 -6.18
CA SER A 12 -24.13 25.30 -5.98
C SER A 12 -23.51 24.31 -6.96
N SER A 13 -22.72 23.37 -6.45
CA SER A 13 -22.24 22.22 -7.20
C SER A 13 -23.03 21.01 -6.69
N GLN A 14 -24.15 20.76 -7.36
CA GLN A 14 -24.91 19.52 -7.19
C GLN A 14 -24.01 18.31 -7.52
N PRO A 15 -24.09 17.20 -6.77
CA PRO A 15 -23.45 15.97 -7.17
C PRO A 15 -24.17 15.46 -8.42
N VAL A 16 -23.43 15.42 -9.53
CA VAL A 16 -23.88 14.84 -10.79
C VAL A 16 -24.28 13.39 -10.53
N ASN A 17 -25.57 13.13 -10.65
CA ASN A 17 -26.21 11.84 -10.53
C ASN A 17 -25.64 10.91 -11.62
N LYS A 18 -24.58 10.17 -11.29
CA LYS A 18 -24.06 9.10 -12.13
C LYS A 18 -25.13 8.01 -12.17
N MET A 19 -25.91 7.98 -13.25
CA MET A 19 -26.79 6.86 -13.58
C MET A 19 -26.03 5.55 -13.35
N GLN A 20 -26.50 4.76 -12.39
CA GLN A 20 -26.03 3.40 -12.18
C GLN A 20 -26.49 2.55 -13.36
N TYR A 21 -25.71 2.53 -14.44
CA TYR A 21 -25.76 1.39 -15.34
C TYR A 21 -25.19 0.19 -14.58
N GLY A 22 -26.03 -0.83 -14.37
CA GLY A 22 -25.72 -2.00 -13.55
C GLY A 22 -24.58 -2.85 -14.12
N ARG A 23 -23.96 -3.67 -13.26
CA ARG A 23 -23.08 -4.76 -13.73
C ARG A 23 -23.92 -5.68 -14.62
N VAL A 24 -23.61 -5.71 -15.90
CA VAL A 24 -24.19 -6.66 -16.86
C VAL A 24 -23.34 -7.92 -16.84
N THR A 25 -23.97 -9.08 -16.69
CA THR A 25 -23.27 -10.36 -16.73
C THR A 25 -22.82 -10.69 -18.16
N ALA A 26 -21.77 -11.50 -18.29
CA ALA A 26 -21.31 -12.00 -19.59
C ALA A 26 -22.43 -12.66 -20.41
N LYS A 27 -23.37 -13.34 -19.74
CA LYS A 27 -24.52 -13.99 -20.36
C LYS A 27 -25.49 -12.97 -20.97
N GLU A 28 -25.92 -11.99 -20.18
CA GLU A 28 -26.83 -10.92 -20.63
C GLU A 28 -26.22 -10.13 -21.79
N LEU A 29 -24.90 -9.89 -21.75
CA LEU A 29 -24.19 -9.22 -22.84
C LEU A 29 -24.21 -10.05 -24.13
N VAL A 30 -23.97 -11.35 -24.05
CA VAL A 30 -23.98 -12.26 -25.21
C VAL A 30 -25.38 -12.40 -25.80
N GLU A 31 -26.40 -12.49 -24.95
CA GLU A 31 -27.81 -12.53 -25.38
C GLU A 31 -28.20 -11.26 -26.13
N ALA A 32 -27.87 -10.07 -25.61
CA ALA A 32 -28.13 -8.80 -26.28
C ALA A 32 -27.38 -8.68 -27.62
N VAL A 33 -26.11 -9.11 -27.67
CA VAL A 33 -25.33 -9.15 -28.92
C VAL A 33 -25.97 -10.09 -29.94
N HIS A 34 -26.43 -11.26 -29.49
CA HIS A 34 -27.12 -12.21 -30.37
C HIS A 34 -28.42 -11.63 -30.94
N GLU A 35 -29.25 -10.97 -30.12
CA GLU A 35 -30.48 -10.32 -30.57
C GLU A 35 -30.20 -9.23 -31.62
N MET A 36 -29.19 -8.38 -31.39
CA MET A 36 -28.81 -7.32 -32.33
C MET A 36 -28.30 -7.87 -33.67
N LEU A 37 -27.48 -8.93 -33.64
CA LEU A 37 -26.95 -9.57 -34.84
C LEU A 37 -28.07 -10.28 -35.62
N SER A 38 -28.98 -10.94 -34.91
CA SER A 38 -30.15 -11.61 -35.51
C SER A 38 -31.06 -10.62 -36.23
N ALA A 39 -31.32 -9.44 -35.63
CA ALA A 39 -32.08 -8.37 -36.26
C ALA A 39 -31.42 -7.83 -37.55
N ALA A 40 -30.10 -7.92 -37.66
CA ALA A 40 -29.34 -7.58 -38.88
C ALA A 40 -29.28 -8.73 -39.91
N GLY A 41 -29.96 -9.86 -39.66
CA GLY A 41 -29.95 -11.05 -40.51
C GLY A 41 -28.72 -11.93 -40.36
N ILE A 42 -27.93 -11.73 -39.31
CA ILE A 42 -26.71 -12.50 -39.01
C ILE A 42 -27.02 -13.50 -37.89
N ASN A 43 -26.96 -14.79 -38.20
CA ASN A 43 -27.16 -15.83 -37.19
C ASN A 43 -25.82 -16.29 -36.62
N MET A 44 -25.65 -16.18 -35.30
CA MET A 44 -24.45 -16.60 -34.60
C MET A 44 -24.63 -18.03 -34.08
N GLU A 45 -23.76 -18.95 -34.51
CA GLU A 45 -23.79 -20.34 -34.08
C GLU A 45 -23.69 -20.48 -32.55
N LEU A 46 -24.40 -21.46 -31.99
CA LEU A 46 -24.47 -21.69 -30.54
C LEU A 46 -23.08 -21.89 -29.91
N GLU A 47 -22.17 -22.54 -30.62
CA GLU A 47 -20.78 -22.71 -30.17
C GLU A 47 -20.07 -21.36 -30.03
N ASN A 48 -20.25 -20.44 -31.00
CA ASN A 48 -19.67 -19.10 -30.95
C ASN A 48 -20.25 -18.25 -29.81
N GLN A 49 -21.54 -18.42 -29.50
CA GLN A 49 -22.17 -17.79 -28.33
C GLN A 49 -21.57 -18.31 -27.02
N SER A 50 -21.43 -19.63 -26.88
CA SER A 50 -20.82 -20.28 -25.71
C SER A 50 -19.37 -19.82 -25.51
N LEU A 51 -18.58 -19.82 -26.58
CA LEU A 51 -17.18 -19.37 -26.57
C LEU A 51 -17.05 -17.91 -26.16
N LEU A 52 -17.91 -17.03 -26.70
CA LEU A 52 -17.93 -15.61 -26.36
C LEU A 52 -18.28 -15.42 -24.88
N GLN A 53 -19.33 -16.07 -24.40
CA GLN A 53 -19.72 -16.03 -23.00
C GLN A 53 -18.59 -16.49 -22.10
N ARG A 54 -17.95 -17.62 -22.40
CA ARG A 54 -16.86 -18.15 -21.58
C ARG A 54 -15.66 -17.20 -21.56
N THR A 55 -15.29 -16.65 -22.72
CA THR A 55 -14.19 -15.69 -22.82
C THR A 55 -14.45 -14.46 -21.96
N LEU A 56 -15.67 -13.90 -22.01
CA LEU A 56 -16.05 -12.74 -21.19
C LEU A 56 -16.03 -13.07 -19.69
N THR A 57 -16.54 -14.23 -19.27
CA THR A 57 -16.48 -14.65 -17.86
C THR A 57 -15.04 -14.77 -17.37
N LEU A 58 -14.16 -15.42 -18.15
CA LEU A 58 -12.76 -15.57 -17.80
C LEU A 58 -12.02 -14.23 -17.76
N GLN A 59 -12.37 -13.30 -18.64
CA GLN A 59 -11.81 -11.94 -18.63
C GLN A 59 -12.21 -11.17 -17.37
N GLU A 60 -13.44 -11.34 -16.87
CA GLU A 60 -13.90 -10.74 -15.62
C GLU A 60 -13.19 -11.38 -14.42
N GLU A 61 -13.18 -12.71 -14.33
CA GLU A 61 -12.46 -13.47 -13.29
C GLU A 61 -10.97 -13.10 -13.23
N LEU A 62 -10.32 -12.98 -14.40
CA LEU A 62 -8.91 -12.59 -14.48
C LEU A 62 -8.68 -11.18 -13.95
N LYS A 63 -9.55 -10.22 -14.29
CA LYS A 63 -9.45 -8.84 -13.79
C LYS A 63 -9.65 -8.79 -12.27
N GLU A 64 -10.61 -9.54 -11.74
CA GLU A 64 -10.86 -9.62 -10.30
C GLU A 64 -9.67 -10.26 -9.57
N SER A 65 -9.15 -11.36 -10.10
CA SER A 65 -7.96 -12.03 -9.57
C SER A 65 -6.73 -11.12 -9.61
N GLN A 66 -6.51 -10.39 -10.70
CA GLN A 66 -5.41 -9.44 -10.83
C GLN A 66 -5.52 -8.30 -9.80
N ALA A 67 -6.73 -7.75 -9.59
CA ALA A 67 -6.96 -6.72 -8.60
C ALA A 67 -6.70 -7.22 -7.17
N ALA A 68 -7.17 -8.44 -6.84
CA ALA A 68 -6.91 -9.07 -5.55
C ALA A 68 -5.41 -9.32 -5.32
N PHE A 69 -4.71 -9.79 -6.36
CA PHE A 69 -3.27 -10.02 -6.31
C PHE A 69 -2.48 -8.72 -6.05
N LEU A 70 -2.83 -7.62 -6.73
CA LEU A 70 -2.17 -6.33 -6.52
C LEU A 70 -2.36 -5.82 -5.09
N LEU A 71 -3.56 -5.92 -4.54
CA LEU A 71 -3.83 -5.54 -3.15
C LEU A 71 -2.98 -6.36 -2.16
N GLU A 72 -2.86 -7.67 -2.39
CA GLU A 72 -2.07 -8.54 -1.53
C GLU A 72 -0.57 -8.27 -1.67
N GLN A 73 -0.09 -7.95 -2.89
CA GLN A 73 1.28 -7.52 -3.13
C GLN A 73 1.60 -6.23 -2.36
N GLU A 74 0.73 -5.22 -2.46
CA GLU A 74 0.90 -3.96 -1.71
C GLU A 74 0.94 -4.19 -0.19
N ARG A 75 0.07 -5.07 0.32
CA ARG A 75 0.07 -5.46 1.74
C ARG A 75 1.40 -6.14 2.12
N ALA A 76 1.87 -7.10 1.34
CA ALA A 76 3.13 -7.78 1.60
C ALA A 76 4.32 -6.82 1.58
N GLU A 77 4.37 -5.90 0.62
CA GLU A 77 5.40 -4.86 0.55
C GLU A 77 5.36 -3.91 1.76
N ALA A 78 4.17 -3.52 2.20
CA ALA A 78 4.01 -2.68 3.39
C ALA A 78 4.55 -3.39 4.64
N SER A 79 4.22 -4.67 4.83
CA SER A 79 4.73 -5.47 5.94
C SER A 79 6.25 -5.65 5.89
N LEU A 80 6.83 -5.84 4.69
CA LEU A 80 8.28 -5.91 4.53
C LEU A 80 8.97 -4.59 4.90
N LYS A 81 8.42 -3.45 4.44
CA LYS A 81 8.93 -2.11 4.78
C LYS A 81 8.86 -1.83 6.28
N GLU A 82 7.77 -2.23 6.93
CA GLU A 82 7.61 -2.11 8.38
C GLU A 82 8.66 -2.95 9.13
N ALA A 83 8.85 -4.21 8.72
CA ALA A 83 9.85 -5.09 9.32
C ALA A 83 11.28 -4.56 9.13
N GLU A 84 11.60 -4.01 7.96
CA GLU A 84 12.90 -3.40 7.68
C GLU A 84 13.13 -2.13 8.52
N SER A 85 12.13 -1.25 8.60
CA SER A 85 12.16 -0.06 9.46
C SER A 85 12.40 -0.43 10.92
N ALA A 86 11.68 -1.44 11.43
CA ALA A 86 11.85 -1.94 12.78
C ALA A 86 13.25 -2.53 13.01
N LYS A 87 13.87 -3.17 12.01
CA LYS A 87 15.28 -3.64 12.12
C LYS A 87 16.26 -2.46 12.15
N LEU A 88 16.09 -1.45 11.30
CA LEU A 88 16.96 -0.27 11.22
C LEU A 88 16.95 0.58 12.50
N GLN A 89 15.83 0.61 13.22
CA GLN A 89 15.73 1.29 14.52
C GLN A 89 16.71 0.71 15.55
N TRP A 90 16.88 -0.62 15.57
CA TRP A 90 17.76 -1.32 16.49
C TRP A 90 19.19 -1.51 15.94
N ALA A 91 19.49 -1.06 14.72
CA ALA A 91 20.83 -1.13 14.17
C ALA A 91 21.79 -0.13 14.84
N CYS A 92 22.99 -0.59 15.20
CA CYS A 92 24.05 0.24 15.77
C CYS A 92 24.46 1.34 14.81
N LYS A 93 24.36 2.60 15.23
CA LYS A 93 24.64 3.77 14.37
C LYS A 93 26.11 3.97 13.98
N ILE A 94 27.02 3.16 14.53
CA ILE A 94 28.45 3.19 14.16
C ILE A 94 28.75 2.21 13.03
N CYS A 95 28.46 0.92 13.22
CA CYS A 95 28.77 -0.10 12.22
C CYS A 95 27.65 -0.40 11.24
N GLN A 96 26.41 -0.04 11.57
CA GLN A 96 25.19 -0.30 10.78
C GLN A 96 24.97 -1.77 10.39
N TYR A 97 25.71 -2.69 11.03
CA TYR A 97 25.70 -4.12 10.72
C TYR A 97 25.15 -4.97 11.87
N ARG A 98 25.35 -4.55 13.12
CA ARG A 98 24.91 -5.27 14.33
C ARG A 98 23.79 -4.50 15.03
N GLU A 99 22.92 -5.24 15.70
CA GLU A 99 21.92 -4.66 16.59
C GLU A 99 22.58 -4.06 17.84
N VAL A 100 21.92 -3.05 18.42
CA VAL A 100 22.31 -2.48 19.71
C VAL A 100 21.93 -3.43 20.83
N ASP A 101 22.89 -3.72 21.70
CA ASP A 101 22.74 -4.65 22.83
C ASP A 101 23.36 -4.10 24.12
N MET A 102 23.91 -2.89 24.08
CA MET A 102 24.56 -2.24 25.22
C MET A 102 24.12 -0.77 25.33
N THR A 103 23.89 -0.29 26.56
CA THR A 103 23.67 1.14 26.88
C THR A 103 24.83 1.71 27.69
N ILE A 104 25.12 3.00 27.51
CA ILE A 104 26.20 3.74 28.17
C ILE A 104 25.66 4.49 29.40
N VAL A 105 26.23 4.25 30.58
CA VAL A 105 25.89 5.00 31.81
C VAL A 105 26.86 6.19 31.97
N PRO A 106 26.37 7.42 32.28
CA PRO A 106 24.99 7.75 32.65
C PRO A 106 24.09 8.23 31.50
N CYS A 107 24.61 8.37 30.28
CA CYS A 107 23.90 9.10 29.22
C CYS A 107 22.77 8.32 28.49
N GLY A 108 22.67 7.00 28.66
CA GLY A 108 21.62 6.16 28.09
C GLY A 108 21.78 5.80 26.61
N HIS A 109 22.71 6.40 25.86
CA HIS A 109 22.92 6.07 24.45
C HIS A 109 23.29 4.60 24.23
N VAL A 110 22.80 4.02 23.14
CA VAL A 110 22.90 2.58 22.85
C VAL A 110 23.80 2.28 21.66
N LEU A 111 24.57 1.21 21.75
CA LEU A 111 25.51 0.74 20.73
C LEU A 111 25.58 -0.80 20.74
N CYS A 112 26.14 -1.39 19.68
CA CYS A 112 26.54 -2.79 19.75
C CYS A 112 27.82 -2.94 20.59
N ARG A 113 27.96 -4.08 21.27
CA ARG A 113 29.12 -4.42 22.10
C ARG A 113 30.46 -4.24 21.38
N GLN A 114 30.54 -4.61 20.11
CA GLN A 114 31.78 -4.50 19.33
C GLN A 114 32.22 -3.05 19.10
N CYS A 115 31.29 -2.15 18.82
CA CYS A 115 31.60 -0.72 18.64
C CYS A 115 31.89 -0.01 19.96
N LEU A 116 31.41 -0.54 21.08
CA LEU A 116 31.60 0.06 22.40
C LEU A 116 32.95 -0.29 23.04
N THR A 117 33.57 -1.41 22.65
CA THR A 117 34.75 -1.99 23.31
C THR A 117 35.95 -1.03 23.37
N SER A 118 36.09 -0.12 22.40
CA SER A 118 37.22 0.82 22.30
C SER A 118 36.86 2.27 22.64
N LEU A 119 35.69 2.54 23.24
CA LEU A 119 35.21 3.90 23.50
C LEU A 119 35.30 4.27 24.98
N SER A 120 36.07 5.34 25.28
CA SER A 120 36.13 5.95 26.62
C SER A 120 35.08 7.04 26.84
N ARG A 121 34.49 7.55 25.75
CA ARG A 121 33.42 8.57 25.76
C ARG A 121 32.32 8.19 24.78
N CYS A 122 31.09 8.58 25.10
CA CYS A 122 29.95 8.41 24.21
C CYS A 122 30.17 9.18 22.90
N PRO A 123 30.03 8.53 21.72
CA PRO A 123 30.25 9.20 20.44
C PRO A 123 29.13 10.18 20.07
N PHE A 124 27.98 10.11 20.74
CA PHE A 124 26.82 10.97 20.49
C PHE A 124 26.83 12.24 21.34
N CYS A 125 27.06 12.11 22.65
CA CYS A 125 27.00 13.23 23.59
C CYS A 125 28.32 13.54 24.32
N ARG A 126 29.39 12.82 24.02
CA ARG A 126 30.77 13.03 24.53
C ARG A 126 30.96 12.86 26.04
N LEU A 127 29.93 12.44 26.78
CA LEU A 127 30.02 12.06 28.20
C LEU A 127 30.95 10.86 28.39
N GLN A 128 31.66 10.83 29.52
CA GLN A 128 32.54 9.72 29.87
C GLN A 128 31.74 8.44 30.12
N VAL A 129 32.27 7.31 29.63
CA VAL A 129 31.67 5.99 29.85
C VAL A 129 32.08 5.51 31.24
N ASN A 130 31.15 5.49 32.19
CA ASN A 130 31.41 4.98 33.54
C ASN A 130 31.26 3.46 33.59
N ARG A 131 30.20 2.95 32.98
CA ARG A 131 29.91 1.51 32.83
C ARG A 131 28.95 1.29 31.68
N THR A 132 28.83 0.05 31.26
CA THR A 132 27.96 -0.37 30.15
C THR A 132 27.03 -1.47 30.62
N ILE A 133 25.75 -1.39 30.30
CA ILE A 133 24.73 -2.37 30.72
C ILE A 133 24.17 -3.05 29.47
N ARG A 134 24.01 -4.37 29.52
CA ARG A 134 23.38 -5.13 28.44
C ARG A 134 21.88 -4.85 28.42
N ILE A 135 21.33 -4.60 27.24
CA ILE A 135 19.90 -4.41 27.01
C ILE A 135 19.40 -5.49 26.04
N PHE A 136 18.11 -5.80 26.11
CA PHE A 136 17.45 -6.76 25.23
C PHE A 136 16.30 -6.06 24.52
N ARG A 137 16.12 -6.39 23.24
CA ARG A 137 14.93 -5.98 22.50
C ARG A 137 13.71 -6.66 23.13
N PRO A 138 12.64 -5.91 23.45
CA PRO A 138 11.40 -6.49 23.96
C PRO A 138 10.71 -7.40 22.95
#